data_AF-A0A958AUR9-F1
#
_entry.id   AF-A0A958AUR9-F1
#
_cell.length_a   1.000
_cell.length_b   1.000
_cell.length_c   1.000
_cell.angle_alpha   90.00
_cell.angle_beta   90.00
_cell.angle_gamma   90.00
#
_symmetry.space_group_name_H-M   'P 1'
#
loop_
_entity.id
_entity.type
_entity.pdbx_description
1 polymer ?
#
loop_
_entity_poly.entity_id
_entity_poly.type
_entity_poly.pdbx_seq_one_letter_code
_entity_poly.pdbx_strand_id
1 'polypeptide(L)'
;MTENPAKDAMRDEYDIDTLIEQATPVLRRYILTLEQENARLRQELHELQGAATRRERAASARESREPSSSATVPTPSYGDDVMVITVTAEGLCKRTAINDYSAQRRGGVGVFDIQTSRDDQVAHVLIGRAAAALLVLSSRGRAFRVPIETLPLTEVRGRGTSLPTRLMFTEGETIGALLALDEEEDDRPNVLIATASGWLRALHRNYVGPRLQPGTLLVEPARGGPPVAAALSSGAGDVLVALRSGVAYRFSEQLIRREGVRGIQVRPDDALVGLTGIAGDSDDSIFLATQEGLGTRRGEATFSANKSPGGQGKVIMKTDALVGVAAVNEQSEVFCVSGLGKIIRFAVAEAPVKAGNVQGVNIMDCRGDRLTAFAVTTPPAQE
;
A
#
# COMPACT_ATOMS: atom_id res chain seq x y z
N MET A 1 30.73 -4.37 19.38
CA MET A 1 30.57 -5.46 20.36
C MET A 1 30.83 -4.86 21.72
N THR A 2 29.78 -4.42 22.41
CA THR A 2 29.84 -4.07 23.83
C THR A 2 29.33 -5.29 24.56
N GLU A 3 30.24 -6.02 25.20
CA GLU A 3 29.90 -7.13 26.09
C GLU A 3 28.98 -6.60 27.20
N ASN A 4 27.91 -7.34 27.50
CA ASN A 4 26.94 -6.95 28.51
C ASN A 4 27.41 -7.50 29.87
N PRO A 5 27.95 -6.66 30.76
CA PRO A 5 28.59 -7.11 32.00
C PRO A 5 27.62 -7.80 32.98
N ALA A 6 26.31 -7.57 32.85
CA ALA A 6 25.31 -8.24 33.67
C ALA A 6 25.14 -9.74 33.31
N LYS A 7 25.50 -10.13 32.08
CA LYS A 7 25.36 -11.52 31.60
C LYS A 7 26.52 -12.41 32.07
N ASP A 8 27.72 -11.85 32.17
CA ASP A 8 28.88 -12.55 32.75
C ASP A 8 28.81 -12.56 34.28
N ALA A 9 28.29 -11.50 34.92
CA ALA A 9 28.12 -11.45 36.37
C ALA A 9 27.19 -12.55 36.94
N MET A 10 26.11 -12.92 36.23
CA MET A 10 25.23 -14.03 36.67
C MET A 10 25.86 -15.42 36.48
N ARG A 11 26.87 -15.54 35.61
CA ARG A 11 27.53 -16.82 35.32
C ARG A 11 28.60 -17.15 36.35
N ASP A 12 29.20 -16.11 36.96
CA ASP A 12 30.19 -16.24 38.02
C ASP A 12 29.56 -16.34 39.43
N GLU A 13 28.29 -15.97 39.61
CA GLU A 13 27.62 -15.97 40.92
C GLU A 13 27.19 -17.36 41.40
N TYR A 14 27.04 -18.31 40.48
CA TYR A 14 26.71 -19.70 40.80
C TYR A 14 27.56 -20.65 39.95
N ASP A 15 28.59 -21.25 40.56
CA ASP A 15 29.32 -22.35 39.97
C ASP A 15 28.39 -23.58 39.87
N ILE A 16 27.84 -23.77 38.68
CA ILE A 16 26.85 -24.81 38.37
C ILE A 16 27.45 -26.20 38.61
N ASP A 17 28.74 -26.40 38.33
CA ASP A 17 29.41 -27.69 38.55
C ASP A 17 29.44 -28.03 40.05
N THR A 18 29.73 -27.02 40.88
CA THR A 18 29.69 -27.12 42.35
C THR A 18 28.26 -27.39 42.86
N LEU A 19 27.24 -26.73 42.29
CA LEU A 19 25.83 -26.98 42.66
C LEU A 19 25.35 -28.37 42.26
N ILE A 20 25.80 -28.89 41.12
CA ILE A 20 25.52 -30.26 40.64
C ILE A 20 26.13 -31.29 41.58
N GLU A 21 27.32 -31.04 42.15
CA GLU A 21 27.95 -31.87 43.19
C GLU A 21 27.20 -31.87 44.53
N GLN A 22 26.63 -30.72 44.92
CA GLN A 22 25.90 -30.58 46.18
C GLN A 22 24.42 -30.98 46.09
N ALA A 23 23.88 -31.18 44.88
CA ALA A 23 22.50 -31.56 44.66
C ALA A 23 22.23 -33.04 45.01
N THR A 24 21.02 -33.33 45.51
CA THR A 24 20.58 -34.72 45.69
C THR A 24 20.57 -35.48 44.34
N PRO A 25 20.69 -36.82 44.34
CA PRO A 25 20.81 -37.60 43.09
C PRO A 25 19.69 -37.37 42.07
N VAL A 26 18.48 -37.07 42.55
CA VAL A 26 17.31 -36.78 41.69
C VAL A 26 17.44 -35.40 41.04
N LEU A 27 17.82 -34.38 41.81
CA LEU A 27 18.05 -33.03 41.31
C LEU A 27 19.24 -32.98 40.34
N ARG A 28 20.33 -33.69 40.65
CA ARG A 28 21.50 -33.83 39.77
C ARG A 28 21.12 -34.40 38.42
N ARG A 29 20.30 -35.47 38.38
CA ARG A 29 19.83 -36.06 37.12
C ARG A 29 18.96 -35.11 36.31
N TYR A 30 18.10 -34.36 36.98
CA TYR A 30 17.23 -33.37 36.33
C TYR A 30 18.02 -32.21 35.72
N ILE A 31 18.99 -31.65 36.46
CA ILE A 31 19.87 -30.57 35.97
C ILE A 31 20.65 -31.03 34.74
N LEU A 32 21.29 -32.20 34.80
CA LEU A 32 22.03 -32.76 33.66
C LEU A 32 21.15 -32.98 32.42
N THR A 33 19.88 -33.34 32.61
CA THR A 33 18.93 -33.51 31.50
C THR A 33 18.58 -32.16 30.85
N LEU A 34 18.32 -31.14 31.66
CA LEU A 34 18.04 -29.78 31.18
C LEU A 34 19.24 -29.16 30.46
N GLU A 35 20.46 -29.45 30.89
CA GLU A 35 21.67 -28.97 30.21
C GLU A 35 21.85 -29.61 28.84
N GLN A 36 21.59 -30.91 28.72
CA GLN A 36 21.61 -31.60 27.44
C GLN A 36 20.56 -31.04 26.47
N GLU A 37 19.36 -30.75 26.98
CA GLU A 37 18.30 -30.16 26.17
C GLU A 37 18.60 -28.71 25.76
N ASN A 38 19.16 -27.91 26.66
CA ASN A 38 19.60 -26.55 26.34
C ASN A 38 20.76 -26.53 25.33
N ALA A 39 21.71 -27.46 25.43
CA ALA A 39 22.79 -27.60 24.46
C ALA A 39 22.24 -27.94 23.07
N ARG A 40 21.28 -28.86 23.01
CA ARG A 40 20.58 -29.23 21.77
C ARG A 40 19.84 -28.04 21.15
N LEU A 41 19.06 -27.30 21.93
CA LEU A 41 18.30 -26.14 21.44
C LEU A 41 19.21 -25.01 20.93
N ARG A 42 20.35 -24.78 21.59
CA ARG A 42 21.35 -23.80 21.12
C ARG A 42 21.98 -24.21 19.79
N GLN A 43 22.23 -25.51 19.60
CA GLN A 43 22.74 -26.04 18.34
C GLN A 43 21.70 -25.87 17.22
N GLU A 44 20.44 -26.22 17.47
CA GLU A 44 19.35 -26.07 16.49
C GLU A 44 19.12 -24.60 16.09
N LEU A 45 19.18 -23.68 17.06
CA LEU A 45 19.12 -22.24 16.78
C LEU A 45 20.28 -21.76 15.90
N HIS A 46 21.51 -22.25 16.16
CA HIS A 46 22.68 -21.90 15.37
C HIS A 46 22.56 -22.44 13.93
N GLU A 47 22.04 -23.65 13.75
CA GLU A 47 21.78 -24.25 12.44
C GLU A 47 20.70 -23.47 11.66
N LEU A 48 19.62 -23.07 12.33
CA LEU A 48 18.55 -22.25 11.73
C LEU A 48 19.03 -20.85 11.35
N GLN A 49 19.81 -20.19 12.21
CA GLN A 49 20.42 -18.89 11.92
C GLN A 49 21.39 -19.01 10.74
N GLY A 50 22.25 -20.04 10.73
CA GLY A 50 23.15 -20.31 9.61
C GLY A 50 22.41 -20.59 8.30
N ALA A 51 21.29 -21.32 8.35
CA ALA A 51 20.44 -21.56 7.18
C ALA A 51 19.75 -20.27 6.69
N ALA A 52 19.31 -19.41 7.60
CA ALA A 52 18.73 -18.09 7.27
C ALA A 52 19.78 -17.19 6.60
N THR A 53 20.99 -17.07 7.16
CA THR A 53 22.06 -16.26 6.57
C THR A 53 22.53 -16.82 5.22
N ARG A 54 22.56 -18.15 5.03
CA ARG A 54 22.84 -18.77 3.72
C ARG A 54 21.72 -18.48 2.71
N ARG A 55 20.45 -18.49 3.12
CA ARG A 55 19.31 -18.10 2.27
C ARG A 55 19.37 -16.63 1.89
N GLU A 56 19.70 -15.74 2.83
CA GLU A 56 19.89 -14.31 2.56
C GLU A 56 21.05 -14.10 1.58
N ARG A 57 22.22 -14.70 1.82
CA ARG A 57 23.37 -14.62 0.90
C ARG A 57 23.07 -15.22 -0.47
N ALA A 58 22.34 -16.34 -0.54
CA ALA A 58 21.94 -16.95 -1.80
C ALA A 58 20.87 -16.11 -2.53
N ALA A 59 20.00 -15.41 -1.81
CA ALA A 59 19.05 -14.45 -2.37
C ALA A 59 19.81 -13.22 -2.91
N SER A 60 20.71 -12.63 -2.13
CA SER A 60 21.55 -11.50 -2.56
C SER A 60 22.45 -11.88 -3.75
N ALA A 61 23.04 -13.08 -3.78
CA ALA A 61 23.87 -13.55 -4.89
C ALA A 61 23.07 -13.91 -6.15
N ARG A 62 21.79 -14.31 -6.01
CA ARG A 62 20.85 -14.44 -7.14
C ARG A 62 20.38 -13.08 -7.64
N GLU A 63 20.28 -12.08 -6.78
CA GLU A 63 20.00 -10.68 -7.15
C GLU A 63 21.20 -10.02 -7.84
N SER A 64 22.45 -10.36 -7.49
CA SER A 64 23.64 -9.85 -8.20
C SER A 64 23.81 -10.44 -9.61
N ARG A 65 23.07 -11.50 -9.91
CA ARG A 65 23.06 -12.18 -11.20
C ARG A 65 21.78 -11.82 -11.93
N GLU A 66 21.64 -10.54 -12.27
CA GLU A 66 20.59 -10.08 -13.17
C GLU A 66 20.62 -10.89 -14.47
N PRO A 67 19.48 -11.32 -15.02
CA PRO A 67 19.43 -11.64 -16.43
C PRO A 67 19.68 -10.34 -17.20
N SER A 68 20.88 -10.21 -17.77
CA SER A 68 21.22 -9.16 -18.72
C SER A 68 20.38 -9.32 -19.99
N SER A 69 19.14 -8.86 -19.96
CA SER A 69 18.36 -8.56 -21.16
C SER A 69 17.20 -7.63 -20.81
N SER A 70 17.49 -6.40 -20.42
CA SER A 70 16.55 -5.32 -20.66
C SER A 70 17.25 -4.29 -21.53
N ALA A 71 16.68 -4.01 -22.69
CA ALA A 71 16.96 -2.74 -23.35
C ALA A 71 16.65 -1.67 -22.29
N THR A 72 17.60 -0.79 -22.00
CA THR A 72 17.46 0.30 -21.04
C THR A 72 16.14 1.01 -21.31
N VAL A 73 15.17 0.85 -20.42
CA VAL A 73 13.91 1.58 -20.52
C VAL A 73 14.23 3.02 -20.10
N PRO A 74 14.01 4.02 -20.98
CA PRO A 74 14.18 5.41 -20.59
C PRO A 74 13.33 5.69 -19.36
N THR A 75 13.96 6.18 -18.29
CA THR A 75 13.27 6.52 -17.05
C THR A 75 13.04 8.02 -17.03
N PRO A 76 11.79 8.50 -17.04
CA PRO A 76 11.49 9.91 -16.84
C PRO A 76 12.07 10.42 -15.51
N SER A 77 12.73 11.57 -15.54
CA SER A 77 13.23 12.25 -14.34
C SER A 77 12.15 13.17 -13.79
N TYR A 78 11.98 13.18 -12.47
CA TYR A 78 11.13 14.12 -11.75
C TYR A 78 11.99 15.10 -10.95
N GLY A 79 11.36 16.16 -10.43
CA GLY A 79 11.96 16.99 -9.41
C GLY A 79 12.31 16.19 -8.15
N ASP A 80 13.36 16.59 -7.45
CA ASP A 80 13.87 15.91 -6.25
C ASP A 80 12.87 15.88 -5.08
N ASP A 81 11.81 16.67 -5.17
CA ASP A 81 10.75 16.75 -4.18
C ASP A 81 9.61 15.74 -4.43
N VAL A 82 9.59 15.03 -5.56
CA VAL A 82 8.56 14.01 -5.85
C VAL A 82 8.91 12.69 -5.16
N MET A 83 7.99 12.21 -4.34
CA MET A 83 8.22 11.10 -3.42
C MET A 83 7.24 9.95 -3.69
N VAL A 84 7.74 8.72 -3.55
CA VAL A 84 6.93 7.52 -3.38
C VAL A 84 6.73 7.32 -1.88
N ILE A 85 5.47 7.26 -1.45
CA ILE A 85 5.07 7.00 -0.06
C ILE A 85 4.55 5.58 0.03
N THR A 86 5.22 4.76 0.83
CA THR A 86 4.84 3.35 1.04
C THR A 86 4.34 3.18 2.45
N VAL A 87 3.18 2.54 2.60
CA VAL A 87 2.54 2.30 3.90
C VAL A 87 2.08 0.85 4.03
N THR A 88 2.43 0.22 5.14
CA THR A 88 2.00 -1.14 5.48
C THR A 88 0.62 -1.19 6.11
N ALA A 89 0.06 -2.40 6.27
CA ALA A 89 -1.24 -2.61 6.88
C ALA A 89 -1.27 -2.17 8.36
N GLU A 90 -0.18 -2.38 9.10
CA GLU A 90 -0.01 -1.88 10.47
C GLU A 90 0.41 -0.40 10.52
N GLY A 91 0.58 0.24 9.36
CA GLY A 91 0.83 1.68 9.24
C GLY A 91 2.28 2.09 9.41
N LEU A 92 3.23 1.19 9.16
CA LEU A 92 4.64 1.55 8.97
C LEU A 92 4.76 2.34 7.66
N CYS A 93 5.23 3.58 7.75
CA CYS A 93 5.25 4.53 6.64
C CYS A 93 6.65 5.10 6.41
N LYS A 94 7.02 5.25 5.14
CA LYS A 94 8.20 5.99 4.70
C LYS A 94 7.95 6.76 3.41
N ARG A 95 8.89 7.64 3.06
CA ARG A 95 9.00 8.24 1.73
C ARG A 95 10.38 7.98 1.12
N THR A 96 10.43 7.79 -0.19
CA THR A 96 11.64 7.58 -0.98
C THR A 96 11.54 8.41 -2.25
N ALA A 97 12.65 8.95 -2.75
CA ALA A 97 12.64 9.76 -3.96
C ALA A 97 12.15 8.93 -5.15
N ILE A 98 11.25 9.48 -5.98
CA ILE A 98 10.71 8.75 -7.13
C ILE A 98 11.79 8.34 -8.14
N ASN A 99 12.85 9.14 -8.22
CA ASN A 99 14.00 8.91 -9.10
C ASN A 99 14.84 7.69 -8.69
N ASP A 100 14.69 7.18 -7.45
CA ASP A 100 15.36 5.95 -7.01
C ASP A 100 14.72 4.69 -7.62
N TYR A 101 13.52 4.80 -8.21
CA TYR A 101 12.85 3.71 -8.90
C TYR A 101 13.01 3.85 -10.40
N SER A 102 13.93 3.08 -10.97
CA SER A 102 14.08 3.00 -12.42
C SER A 102 12.86 2.36 -13.08
N ALA A 103 12.47 2.88 -14.24
CA ALA A 103 11.40 2.30 -15.03
C ALA A 103 11.81 0.90 -15.53
N GLN A 104 10.85 -0.02 -15.50
CA GLN A 104 10.96 -1.37 -16.03
C GLN A 104 9.88 -1.58 -17.08
N ARG A 105 10.02 -2.65 -17.88
CA ARG A 105 8.90 -3.13 -18.70
C ARG A 105 7.84 -3.76 -17.80
N ARG A 106 6.58 -3.70 -18.23
CA ARG A 106 5.49 -4.40 -17.52
C ARG A 106 5.82 -5.89 -17.38
N GLY A 107 5.34 -6.51 -16.32
CA GLY A 107 5.60 -7.92 -16.02
C GLY A 107 7.00 -8.17 -15.43
N GLY A 108 7.76 -7.10 -15.17
CA GLY A 108 8.95 -7.18 -14.33
C GLY A 108 8.62 -7.54 -12.87
N VAL A 109 9.66 -7.83 -12.10
CA VAL A 109 9.52 -8.26 -10.69
C VAL A 109 9.45 -7.06 -9.74
N GLY A 110 9.97 -5.92 -10.16
CA GLY A 110 10.17 -4.77 -9.28
C GLY A 110 11.37 -4.93 -8.34
N VAL A 111 11.55 -3.95 -7.46
CA VAL A 111 12.61 -3.89 -6.45
C VAL A 111 12.00 -3.83 -5.05
N PHE A 112 12.64 -4.44 -4.06
CA PHE A 112 12.17 -4.36 -2.67
C PHE A 112 12.30 -2.93 -2.13
N ASP A 113 11.21 -2.40 -1.62
CA ASP A 113 11.11 -1.01 -1.18
C ASP A 113 11.25 -0.83 0.33
N ILE A 114 10.39 -1.47 1.13
CA ILE A 114 10.34 -1.24 2.58
C ILE A 114 10.85 -2.45 3.35
N GLN A 115 11.68 -2.22 4.35
CA GLN A 115 12.04 -3.25 5.33
C GLN A 115 10.92 -3.37 6.36
N THR A 116 10.12 -4.42 6.26
CA THR A 116 9.02 -4.75 7.16
C THR A 116 9.12 -6.20 7.66
N SER A 117 8.35 -6.54 8.71
CA SER A 117 8.19 -7.92 9.15
C SER A 117 7.43 -8.72 8.08
N ARG A 118 7.47 -10.06 8.14
CA ARG A 118 6.71 -10.88 7.17
C ARG A 118 5.19 -10.81 7.38
N ASP A 119 4.77 -10.44 8.58
CA ASP A 119 3.37 -10.42 8.97
C ASP A 119 2.70 -9.08 8.64
N ASP A 120 3.49 -8.00 8.54
CA ASP A 120 3.02 -6.67 8.18
C ASP A 120 3.26 -6.36 6.69
N GLN A 121 2.23 -6.62 5.89
CA GLN A 121 2.29 -6.45 4.44
C GLN A 121 2.10 -5.01 4.00
N VAL A 122 2.69 -4.64 2.87
CA VAL A 122 2.44 -3.35 2.23
C VAL A 122 0.99 -3.28 1.76
N ALA A 123 0.28 -2.22 2.15
CA ALA A 123 -1.14 -2.03 1.85
C ALA A 123 -1.41 -0.82 0.96
N HIS A 124 -0.52 0.17 0.96
CA HIS A 124 -0.69 1.39 0.18
C HIS A 124 0.63 1.85 -0.44
N VAL A 125 0.53 2.41 -1.63
CA VAL A 125 1.56 3.22 -2.27
C VAL A 125 0.89 4.49 -2.79
N LEU A 126 1.52 5.64 -2.58
CA LEU A 126 1.07 6.93 -3.08
C LEU A 126 2.25 7.67 -3.69
N ILE A 127 1.95 8.65 -4.53
CA ILE A 127 2.94 9.57 -5.10
C ILE A 127 2.48 10.98 -4.75
N GLY A 128 3.43 11.82 -4.34
CA GLY A 128 3.16 13.23 -4.06
C GLY A 128 4.45 13.99 -3.80
N ARG A 129 4.37 15.33 -3.90
CA ARG A 129 5.50 16.21 -3.57
C ARG A 129 5.77 16.26 -2.07
N ALA A 130 7.00 16.58 -1.69
CA ALA A 130 7.39 16.71 -0.29
C ALA A 130 6.63 17.83 0.44
N ALA A 131 6.32 18.93 -0.26
CA ALA A 131 5.55 20.06 0.25
C ALA A 131 4.04 19.75 0.42
N ALA A 132 3.55 18.70 -0.24
CA ALA A 132 2.16 18.28 -0.13
C ALA A 132 1.87 17.60 1.22
N ALA A 133 0.60 17.30 1.46
CA ALA A 133 0.17 16.61 2.68
C ALA A 133 -0.45 15.26 2.40
N LEU A 134 -0.23 14.31 3.30
CA LEU A 134 -0.92 13.03 3.36
C LEU A 134 -2.16 13.17 4.24
N LEU A 135 -3.34 13.03 3.65
CA LEU A 135 -4.58 12.80 4.39
C LEU A 135 -4.65 11.34 4.81
N VAL A 136 -4.71 11.10 6.12
CA VAL A 136 -4.89 9.78 6.71
C VAL A 136 -6.31 9.68 7.28
N LEU A 137 -7.10 8.76 6.75
CA LEU A 137 -8.41 8.40 7.27
C LEU A 137 -8.27 7.07 8.02
N SER A 138 -8.56 7.08 9.31
CA SER A 138 -8.55 5.88 10.14
C SER A 138 -9.78 5.00 9.91
N SER A 139 -9.73 3.74 10.36
CA SER A 139 -10.88 2.83 10.37
C SER A 139 -12.03 3.31 11.25
N ARG A 140 -11.77 4.23 12.19
CA ARG A 140 -12.79 4.91 13.00
C ARG A 140 -13.37 6.17 12.34
N GLY A 141 -12.94 6.49 11.11
CA GLY A 141 -13.41 7.62 10.34
C GLY A 141 -12.84 8.98 10.77
N ARG A 142 -11.85 8.98 11.67
CA ARG A 142 -11.08 10.16 12.06
C ARG A 142 -10.06 10.51 10.98
N ALA A 143 -9.88 11.80 10.74
CA ALA A 143 -8.98 12.34 9.73
C ALA A 143 -7.77 13.05 10.34
N PHE A 144 -6.62 12.89 9.70
CA PHE A 144 -5.37 13.52 10.07
C PHE A 144 -4.67 14.04 8.82
N ARG A 145 -4.10 15.24 8.90
CA ARG A 145 -3.29 15.81 7.82
C ARG A 145 -1.82 15.79 8.24
N VAL A 146 -0.99 15.05 7.52
CA VAL A 146 0.44 14.87 7.82
C VAL A 146 1.24 15.50 6.70
N PRO A 147 2.07 16.53 6.93
CA PRO A 147 2.96 17.04 5.89
C PRO A 147 3.92 15.94 5.42
N ILE A 148 4.00 15.69 4.11
CA ILE A 148 4.76 14.55 3.54
C ILE A 148 6.24 14.67 3.89
N GLU A 149 6.82 15.86 3.86
CA GLU A 149 8.21 16.13 4.25
C GLU A 149 8.59 15.58 5.64
N THR A 150 7.62 15.50 6.56
CA THR A 150 7.85 15.02 7.92
C THR A 150 7.84 13.50 8.05
N LEU A 151 7.45 12.77 7.01
CA LEU A 151 7.61 11.32 6.91
C LEU A 151 9.10 10.98 6.76
N PRO A 152 9.58 9.83 7.27
CA PRO A 152 10.99 9.49 7.21
C PRO A 152 11.42 9.32 5.74
N LEU A 153 12.39 10.14 5.32
CA LEU A 153 13.07 9.99 4.04
C LEU A 153 14.12 8.90 4.16
N THR A 154 13.93 7.81 3.43
CA THR A 154 14.88 6.70 3.38
C THR A 154 15.02 6.20 1.96
N GLU A 155 16.18 5.62 1.64
CA GLU A 155 16.44 4.92 0.38
C GLU A 155 15.51 3.72 0.16
N VAL A 156 15.56 3.16 -1.05
CA VAL A 156 14.97 1.86 -1.38
C VAL A 156 15.57 0.79 -0.45
N ARG A 157 14.73 -0.08 0.12
CA ARG A 157 15.00 -1.01 1.24
C ARG A 157 15.13 -0.36 2.63
N GLY A 158 14.81 0.93 2.77
CA GLY A 158 14.80 1.64 4.04
C GLY A 158 13.68 1.23 5.02
N ARG A 159 13.77 1.72 6.26
CA ARG A 159 12.79 1.49 7.33
C ARG A 159 11.81 2.65 7.46
N GLY A 160 10.55 2.34 7.76
CA GLY A 160 9.54 3.35 8.06
C GLY A 160 9.38 3.66 9.54
N THR A 161 8.37 4.49 9.84
CA THR A 161 7.91 4.82 11.20
C THR A 161 6.40 4.60 11.31
N SER A 162 5.91 4.28 12.51
CA SER A 162 4.49 3.96 12.75
C SER A 162 3.63 5.23 12.71
N LEU A 163 2.74 5.32 11.70
CA LEU A 163 1.69 6.35 11.64
C LEU A 163 0.71 6.24 12.82
N PRO A 164 0.20 5.05 13.20
CA PRO A 164 -0.71 4.94 14.34
C PRO A 164 -0.12 5.51 15.64
N THR A 165 1.16 5.22 15.91
CA THR A 165 1.87 5.77 17.09
C THR A 165 1.99 7.29 16.98
N ARG A 166 2.43 7.79 15.82
CA ARG A 166 2.63 9.22 15.58
C ARG A 166 1.32 10.02 15.67
N LEU A 167 0.22 9.45 15.20
CA LEU A 167 -1.10 10.09 15.13
C LEU A 167 -1.96 9.81 16.37
N MET A 168 -1.41 9.14 17.39
CA MET A 168 -2.11 8.78 18.62
C MET A 168 -3.43 8.06 18.32
N PHE A 169 -3.33 7.00 17.52
CA PHE A 169 -4.46 6.11 17.25
C PHE A 169 -4.94 5.47 18.55
N THR A 170 -6.25 5.32 18.63
CA THR A 170 -6.91 4.64 19.74
C THR A 170 -6.82 3.12 19.56
N GLU A 171 -7.06 2.35 20.62
CA GLU A 171 -6.91 0.89 20.59
C GLU A 171 -7.73 0.23 19.47
N GLY A 172 -7.11 -0.63 18.65
CA GLY A 172 -7.76 -1.30 17.52
C GLY A 172 -8.11 -0.38 16.33
N GLU A 173 -7.70 0.89 16.36
CA GLU A 173 -7.79 1.77 15.21
C GLU A 173 -6.64 1.51 14.24
N THR A 174 -6.97 1.45 12.95
CA THR A 174 -6.05 1.13 11.86
C THR A 174 -6.17 2.20 10.78
N ILE A 175 -5.27 2.16 9.80
CA ILE A 175 -5.40 2.99 8.60
C ILE A 175 -6.55 2.43 7.76
N GLY A 176 -7.45 3.31 7.30
CA GLY A 176 -8.56 2.96 6.42
C GLY A 176 -8.30 3.40 4.98
N ALA A 177 -8.04 4.68 4.77
CA ALA A 177 -7.72 5.24 3.45
C ALA A 177 -6.67 6.34 3.55
N LEU A 178 -5.90 6.49 2.47
CA LEU A 178 -4.86 7.49 2.33
C LEU A 178 -5.08 8.28 1.04
N LEU A 179 -4.77 9.58 1.07
CA LEU A 179 -4.82 10.44 -0.10
C LEU A 179 -3.72 11.51 -0.03
N ALA A 180 -2.94 11.66 -1.09
CA ALA A 180 -2.03 12.79 -1.23
C ALA A 180 -2.82 14.05 -1.60
N LEU A 181 -2.56 15.15 -0.88
CA LEU A 181 -3.13 16.47 -1.06
C LEU A 181 -2.02 17.41 -1.54
N ASP A 182 -1.75 17.33 -2.84
CA ASP A 182 -0.90 18.30 -3.52
C ASP A 182 -1.76 19.50 -3.94
N GLU A 183 -1.65 20.60 -3.22
CA GLU A 183 -2.43 21.82 -3.46
C GLU A 183 -1.77 22.73 -4.51
N GLU A 184 -0.52 22.44 -4.91
CA GLU A 184 0.23 23.22 -5.90
C GLU A 184 0.03 22.67 -7.32
N GLU A 185 0.04 21.34 -7.49
CA GLU A 185 -0.09 20.68 -8.80
C GLU A 185 -1.51 20.20 -9.13
N ASP A 186 -2.42 20.17 -8.16
CA ASP A 186 -3.76 19.62 -8.34
C ASP A 186 -4.82 20.57 -7.77
N ASP A 187 -5.62 21.16 -8.65
CA ASP A 187 -6.63 22.16 -8.34
C ASP A 187 -8.02 21.56 -8.06
N ARG A 188 -8.15 20.22 -8.10
CA ARG A 188 -9.43 19.54 -7.90
C ARG A 188 -10.03 19.90 -6.53
N PRO A 189 -11.23 20.51 -6.50
CA PRO A 189 -11.76 21.16 -5.30
C PRO A 189 -12.38 20.18 -4.32
N ASN A 190 -12.63 18.92 -4.70
CA ASN A 190 -13.36 17.97 -3.89
C ASN A 190 -12.54 16.75 -3.51
N VAL A 191 -12.83 16.22 -2.33
CA VAL A 191 -12.38 14.92 -1.83
C VAL A 191 -13.59 14.01 -1.76
N LEU A 192 -13.50 12.92 -2.50
CA LEU A 192 -14.41 11.80 -2.46
C LEU A 192 -13.88 10.77 -1.46
N ILE A 193 -14.78 10.24 -0.63
CA ILE A 193 -14.47 9.20 0.35
C ILE A 193 -15.46 8.06 0.18
N ALA A 194 -14.96 6.83 0.10
CA ALA A 194 -15.74 5.61 0.03
C ALA A 194 -15.51 4.74 1.26
N THR A 195 -16.58 4.11 1.73
CA THR A 195 -16.57 3.19 2.88
C THR A 195 -16.73 1.74 2.46
N ALA A 196 -16.42 0.82 3.37
CA ALA A 196 -16.49 -0.62 3.13
C ALA A 196 -17.85 -1.12 2.60
N SER A 197 -18.97 -0.50 3.02
CA SER A 197 -20.32 -0.88 2.57
C SER A 197 -20.74 -0.28 1.22
N GLY A 198 -19.91 0.56 0.61
CA GLY A 198 -20.25 1.32 -0.59
C GLY A 198 -20.94 2.66 -0.33
N TRP A 199 -20.97 3.14 0.92
CA TRP A 199 -21.38 4.52 1.21
C TRP A 199 -20.29 5.51 0.78
N LEU A 200 -20.69 6.58 0.09
CA LEU A 200 -19.81 7.63 -0.41
C LEU A 200 -20.11 8.96 0.25
N ARG A 201 -19.08 9.79 0.38
CA ARG A 201 -19.18 11.18 0.82
C ARG A 201 -18.31 12.06 -0.07
N ALA A 202 -18.82 13.24 -0.44
CA ALA A 202 -18.08 14.26 -1.16
C ALA A 202 -17.96 15.50 -0.26
N LEU A 203 -16.75 16.04 -0.15
CA LEU A 203 -16.43 17.20 0.68
C LEU A 203 -15.53 18.15 -0.10
N HIS A 204 -15.72 19.45 0.05
CA HIS A 204 -14.75 20.41 -0.47
C HIS A 204 -13.38 20.23 0.23
N ARG A 205 -12.28 20.33 -0.51
CA ARG A 205 -10.90 20.10 -0.03
C ARG A 205 -10.52 20.96 1.16
N ASN A 206 -11.08 22.17 1.25
CA ASN A 206 -10.95 23.06 2.42
C ASN A 206 -11.31 22.41 3.78
N TYR A 207 -12.20 21.39 3.81
CA TYR A 207 -12.52 20.66 5.05
C TYR A 207 -11.36 19.77 5.52
N VAL A 208 -10.42 19.43 4.63
CA VAL A 208 -9.20 18.66 4.91
C VAL A 208 -7.92 19.46 4.68
N GLY A 209 -8.04 20.79 4.55
CA GLY A 209 -6.91 21.68 4.34
C GLY A 209 -6.04 21.87 5.59
N PRO A 210 -5.09 22.83 5.58
CA PRO A 210 -4.12 23.06 6.65
C PRO A 210 -4.71 23.30 8.05
N ARG A 211 -5.99 23.68 8.14
CA ARG A 211 -6.71 23.96 9.41
C ARG A 211 -7.43 22.74 10.00
N LEU A 212 -7.36 21.58 9.35
CA LEU A 212 -7.96 20.35 9.84
C LEU A 212 -7.45 20.05 11.26
N GLN A 213 -8.36 19.95 12.22
CA GLN A 213 -8.00 19.53 13.57
C GLN A 213 -7.70 18.02 13.56
N PRO A 214 -6.53 17.57 14.05
CA PRO A 214 -6.20 16.15 14.11
C PRO A 214 -7.29 15.34 14.82
N GLY A 215 -7.73 14.25 14.19
CA GLY A 215 -8.76 13.38 14.75
C GLY A 215 -10.20 13.79 14.43
N THR A 216 -10.42 14.83 13.61
CA THR A 216 -11.77 15.25 13.17
C THR A 216 -12.52 14.08 12.53
N LEU A 217 -13.76 13.83 12.95
CA LEU A 217 -14.60 12.78 12.39
C LEU A 217 -15.16 13.20 11.01
N LEU A 218 -14.60 12.65 9.93
CA LEU A 218 -15.05 12.92 8.56
C LEU A 218 -15.95 11.83 7.99
N VAL A 219 -15.93 10.63 8.57
CA VAL A 219 -16.83 9.55 8.21
C VAL A 219 -17.34 8.93 9.50
N GLU A 220 -18.64 8.72 9.62
CA GLU A 220 -19.21 7.95 10.72
C GLU A 220 -19.22 6.47 10.32
N PRO A 221 -18.45 5.58 10.99
CA PRO A 221 -18.45 4.16 10.63
C PRO A 221 -19.84 3.50 10.72
N ALA A 222 -20.75 4.05 11.53
CA ALA A 222 -22.14 3.59 11.60
C ALA A 222 -22.91 3.73 10.26
N ARG A 223 -22.48 4.62 9.34
CA ARG A 223 -23.15 4.83 8.04
C ARG A 223 -22.71 3.89 6.93
N GLY A 224 -21.58 3.19 7.10
CA GLY A 224 -21.07 2.33 6.04
C GLY A 224 -19.79 1.56 6.33
N GLY A 225 -19.41 1.44 7.59
CA GLY A 225 -18.12 0.89 7.99
C GLY A 225 -16.96 1.88 7.81
N PRO A 226 -15.72 1.39 7.92
CA PRO A 226 -14.53 2.23 7.81
C PRO A 226 -14.41 2.84 6.41
N PRO A 227 -13.78 4.02 6.28
CA PRO A 227 -13.30 4.50 4.98
C PRO A 227 -12.25 3.52 4.43
N VAL A 228 -12.32 3.24 3.13
CA VAL A 228 -11.41 2.29 2.43
C VAL A 228 -10.78 2.86 1.17
N ALA A 229 -11.35 3.93 0.60
CA ALA A 229 -10.76 4.63 -0.54
C ALA A 229 -11.07 6.13 -0.47
N ALA A 230 -10.18 6.93 -1.02
CA ALA A 230 -10.37 8.37 -1.21
C ALA A 230 -9.73 8.82 -2.53
N ALA A 231 -10.33 9.82 -3.17
CA ALA A 231 -9.82 10.39 -4.42
C ALA A 231 -10.17 11.87 -4.52
N LEU A 232 -9.41 12.60 -5.35
CA LEU A 232 -9.74 13.97 -5.73
C LEU A 232 -10.70 13.97 -6.92
N SER A 233 -11.56 14.99 -6.98
CA SER A 233 -12.52 15.15 -8.07
C SER A 233 -12.79 16.60 -8.41
N SER A 234 -13.25 16.83 -9.65
CA SER A 234 -13.58 18.17 -10.15
C SER A 234 -14.88 18.74 -9.55
N GLY A 235 -15.74 17.89 -8.95
CA GLY A 235 -17.05 18.31 -8.45
C GLY A 235 -18.16 18.38 -9.50
N ALA A 236 -17.80 18.34 -10.78
CA ALA A 236 -18.75 18.45 -11.89
C ALA A 236 -18.88 17.15 -12.70
N GLY A 237 -17.90 16.25 -12.59
CA GLY A 237 -17.85 15.01 -13.37
C GLY A 237 -18.65 13.85 -12.79
N ASP A 238 -18.26 12.66 -13.20
CA ASP A 238 -18.75 11.41 -12.66
C ASP A 238 -17.79 10.84 -11.61
N VAL A 239 -18.30 9.92 -10.81
CA VAL A 239 -17.51 9.03 -9.97
C VAL A 239 -17.60 7.61 -10.50
N LEU A 240 -16.49 6.88 -10.49
CA LEU A 240 -16.45 5.43 -10.70
C LEU A 240 -15.99 4.75 -9.41
N VAL A 241 -16.79 3.80 -8.93
CA VAL A 241 -16.51 3.01 -7.72
C VAL A 241 -16.33 1.56 -8.12
N ALA A 242 -15.30 0.88 -7.62
CA ALA A 242 -14.98 -0.49 -7.98
C ALA A 242 -14.93 -1.43 -6.76
N LEU A 243 -15.37 -2.67 -6.99
CA LEU A 243 -15.37 -3.76 -6.03
C LEU A 243 -14.33 -4.82 -6.38
N ARG A 244 -13.91 -5.59 -5.37
CA ARG A 244 -12.94 -6.68 -5.46
C ARG A 244 -13.37 -7.72 -6.49
N SER A 245 -14.67 -7.98 -6.64
CA SER A 245 -15.21 -8.90 -7.65
C SER A 245 -15.01 -8.47 -9.11
N GLY A 246 -14.40 -7.31 -9.37
CA GLY A 246 -14.25 -6.77 -10.72
C GLY A 246 -15.53 -6.12 -11.24
N VAL A 247 -16.41 -5.69 -10.34
CA VAL A 247 -17.64 -4.94 -10.62
C VAL A 247 -17.41 -3.46 -10.33
N ALA A 248 -17.88 -2.56 -11.20
CA ALA A 248 -17.89 -1.13 -10.92
C ALA A 248 -19.21 -0.45 -11.24
N TYR A 249 -19.41 0.72 -10.64
CA TYR A 249 -20.58 1.56 -10.84
C TYR A 249 -20.16 3.00 -11.06
N ARG A 250 -20.67 3.60 -12.14
CA ARG A 250 -20.42 4.99 -12.53
C ARG A 250 -21.70 5.81 -12.44
N PHE A 251 -21.65 7.00 -11.86
CA PHE A 251 -22.76 7.96 -11.82
C PHE A 251 -22.23 9.37 -11.55
N SER A 252 -23.06 10.39 -11.74
CA SER A 252 -22.66 11.78 -11.51
C SER A 252 -22.29 12.07 -10.05
N GLU A 253 -21.14 12.71 -9.84
CA GLU A 253 -20.68 13.14 -8.51
C GLU A 253 -21.70 14.10 -7.85
N GLN A 254 -22.43 14.88 -8.64
CA GLN A 254 -23.44 15.83 -8.13
C GLN A 254 -24.58 15.16 -7.36
N LEU A 255 -24.75 13.85 -7.49
CA LEU A 255 -25.71 13.07 -6.73
C LEU A 255 -25.20 12.71 -5.31
N ILE A 256 -23.92 12.95 -5.01
CA ILE A 256 -23.32 12.77 -3.69
C ILE A 256 -23.48 14.06 -2.89
N ARG A 257 -24.49 14.09 -2.02
CA ARG A 257 -24.71 15.22 -1.10
C ARG A 257 -23.74 15.16 0.09
N ARG A 258 -23.71 16.23 0.90
CA ARG A 258 -22.82 16.35 2.07
C ARG A 258 -23.04 15.26 3.12
N GLU A 259 -24.28 14.78 3.24
CA GLU A 259 -24.70 13.68 4.11
C GLU A 259 -24.18 12.32 3.64
N GLY A 260 -23.74 12.26 2.38
CA GLY A 260 -23.33 11.07 1.67
C GLY A 260 -24.50 10.34 1.00
N VAL A 261 -24.16 9.28 0.27
CA VAL A 261 -25.13 8.44 -0.43
C VAL A 261 -24.60 7.01 -0.51
N ARG A 262 -25.48 6.02 -0.61
CA ARG A 262 -25.07 4.69 -1.02
C ARG A 262 -24.67 4.72 -2.49
N GLY A 263 -23.38 4.67 -2.80
CA GLY A 263 -22.86 4.75 -4.16
C GLY A 263 -23.02 3.45 -4.94
N ILE A 264 -22.76 2.32 -4.30
CA ILE A 264 -22.84 0.99 -4.90
C ILE A 264 -23.35 -0.03 -3.89
N GLN A 265 -24.02 -1.09 -4.35
CA GLN A 265 -24.36 -2.24 -3.53
C GLN A 265 -23.16 -3.19 -3.41
N VAL A 266 -22.56 -3.24 -2.23
CA VAL A 266 -21.54 -4.24 -1.86
C VAL A 266 -22.24 -5.50 -1.33
N ARG A 267 -21.87 -6.67 -1.87
CA ARG A 267 -22.37 -7.97 -1.40
C ARG A 267 -21.55 -8.44 -0.18
N PRO A 268 -22.07 -9.33 0.67
CA PRO A 268 -21.36 -9.78 1.88
C PRO A 268 -19.98 -10.42 1.63
N ASP A 269 -19.80 -11.02 0.45
CA ASP A 269 -18.57 -11.69 -0.01
C ASP A 269 -17.67 -10.78 -0.86
N ASP A 270 -18.02 -9.51 -1.00
CA ASP A 270 -17.31 -8.53 -1.82
C ASP A 270 -16.77 -7.39 -0.96
N ALA A 271 -15.90 -6.56 -1.53
CA ALA A 271 -15.32 -5.42 -0.85
C ALA A 271 -15.14 -4.26 -1.83
N LEU A 272 -15.32 -3.03 -1.36
CA LEU A 272 -14.93 -1.84 -2.14
C LEU A 272 -13.40 -1.72 -2.12
N VAL A 273 -12.79 -1.60 -3.30
CA VAL A 273 -11.33 -1.59 -3.45
C VAL A 273 -10.80 -0.31 -4.11
N GLY A 274 -11.66 0.50 -4.71
CA GLY A 274 -11.21 1.72 -5.36
C GLY A 274 -12.34 2.67 -5.74
N LEU A 275 -11.95 3.92 -5.94
CA LEU A 275 -12.81 5.00 -6.39
C LEU A 275 -11.96 6.02 -7.14
N THR A 276 -12.46 6.54 -8.27
CA THR A 276 -11.84 7.64 -9.01
C THR A 276 -12.89 8.60 -9.53
N GLY A 277 -12.57 9.89 -9.58
CA GLY A 277 -13.34 10.88 -10.35
C GLY A 277 -13.09 10.70 -11.84
N ILE A 278 -14.07 11.07 -12.66
CA ILE A 278 -14.04 11.09 -14.13
C ILE A 278 -14.52 12.47 -14.55
N ALA A 279 -13.65 13.26 -15.19
CA ALA A 279 -14.00 14.63 -15.60
C ALA A 279 -15.01 14.66 -16.76
N GLY A 280 -14.96 13.67 -17.67
CA GLY A 280 -15.96 13.47 -18.73
C GLY A 280 -15.58 13.98 -20.12
N ASP A 281 -14.50 14.77 -20.26
CA ASP A 281 -14.11 15.46 -21.50
C ASP A 281 -12.67 15.15 -21.96
N SER A 282 -12.16 13.95 -21.67
CA SER A 282 -10.78 13.54 -21.99
C SER A 282 -10.74 12.20 -22.73
N ASP A 283 -9.68 11.99 -23.53
CA ASP A 283 -9.31 10.67 -24.08
C ASP A 283 -8.66 9.76 -23.02
N ASP A 284 -8.87 10.09 -21.75
CA ASP A 284 -8.37 9.35 -20.61
C ASP A 284 -9.01 7.96 -20.53
N SER A 285 -8.31 7.09 -19.80
CA SER A 285 -8.72 5.72 -19.58
C SER A 285 -8.64 5.39 -18.10
N ILE A 286 -9.31 4.31 -17.72
CA ILE A 286 -9.25 3.76 -16.38
C ILE A 286 -8.29 2.59 -16.39
N PHE A 287 -7.20 2.70 -15.64
CA PHE A 287 -6.31 1.60 -15.34
C PHE A 287 -6.93 0.69 -14.28
N LEU A 288 -6.82 -0.61 -14.50
CA LEU A 288 -7.35 -1.67 -13.66
C LEU A 288 -6.21 -2.65 -13.34
N ALA A 289 -6.10 -3.07 -12.09
CA ALA A 289 -5.12 -4.06 -11.66
C ALA A 289 -5.72 -5.10 -10.72
N THR A 290 -5.24 -6.33 -10.80
CA THR A 290 -5.66 -7.47 -9.97
C THR A 290 -4.56 -7.93 -9.05
N GLN A 291 -4.95 -8.70 -8.04
CA GLN A 291 -4.06 -9.24 -7.02
C GLN A 291 -2.98 -10.16 -7.61
N GLU A 292 -3.24 -10.81 -8.73
CA GLU A 292 -2.31 -11.71 -9.43
C GLU A 292 -1.25 -10.96 -10.26
N GLY A 293 -1.27 -9.62 -10.25
CA GLY A 293 -0.37 -8.81 -11.06
C GLY A 293 -0.82 -8.69 -12.52
N LEU A 294 -2.13 -8.84 -12.80
CA LEU A 294 -2.70 -8.58 -14.12
C LEU A 294 -3.26 -7.16 -14.17
N GLY A 295 -3.15 -6.50 -15.32
CA GLY A 295 -3.75 -5.18 -15.52
C GLY A 295 -4.07 -4.83 -16.96
N THR A 296 -4.84 -3.75 -17.13
CA THR A 296 -5.32 -3.27 -18.44
C THR A 296 -5.80 -1.83 -18.29
N ARG A 297 -5.97 -1.14 -19.42
CA ARG A 297 -6.72 0.11 -19.50
C ARG A 297 -8.05 -0.10 -20.19
N ARG A 298 -9.05 0.71 -19.84
CA ARG A 298 -10.34 0.82 -20.54
C ARG A 298 -10.71 2.28 -20.69
N GLY A 299 -11.10 2.72 -21.89
CA GLY A 299 -11.54 4.11 -22.08
C GLY A 299 -12.72 4.47 -21.18
N GLU A 300 -12.74 5.70 -20.65
CA GLU A 300 -13.77 6.17 -19.72
C GLU A 300 -15.18 6.03 -20.28
N ALA A 301 -15.37 6.33 -21.57
CA ALA A 301 -16.65 6.20 -22.27
C ALA A 301 -17.21 4.76 -22.28
N THR A 302 -16.38 3.75 -22.05
CA THR A 302 -16.84 2.34 -21.98
C THR A 302 -17.56 2.00 -20.68
N PHE A 303 -17.49 2.88 -19.68
CA PHE A 303 -18.25 2.78 -18.43
C PHE A 303 -19.49 3.65 -18.56
N SER A 304 -20.66 3.04 -18.76
CA SER A 304 -21.91 3.82 -18.88
C SER A 304 -22.30 4.44 -17.54
N ALA A 305 -22.53 5.76 -17.52
CA ALA A 305 -23.08 6.45 -16.37
C ALA A 305 -24.52 6.00 -16.07
N ASN A 306 -24.82 5.80 -14.80
CA ASN A 306 -26.15 5.47 -14.30
C ASN A 306 -26.88 6.74 -13.84
N LYS A 307 -28.21 6.74 -13.96
CA LYS A 307 -29.05 7.89 -13.61
C LYS A 307 -29.19 8.13 -12.09
N SER A 308 -28.81 7.15 -11.27
CA SER A 308 -28.95 7.19 -9.82
C SER A 308 -27.78 6.44 -9.16
N PRO A 309 -27.43 6.77 -7.90
CA PRO A 309 -26.48 6.01 -7.11
C PRO A 309 -27.11 4.70 -6.58
N GLY A 310 -26.28 3.78 -6.07
CA GLY A 310 -26.73 2.65 -5.23
C GLY A 310 -27.09 1.37 -5.99
N GLY A 311 -26.76 1.28 -7.28
CA GLY A 311 -27.00 0.08 -8.10
C GLY A 311 -25.99 -1.05 -7.87
N GLN A 312 -26.18 -2.14 -8.60
CA GLN A 312 -25.37 -3.36 -8.46
C GLN A 312 -24.02 -3.32 -9.20
N GLY A 313 -23.77 -2.33 -10.06
CA GLY A 313 -22.57 -2.33 -10.89
C GLY A 313 -22.66 -3.16 -12.17
N LYS A 314 -21.62 -3.06 -12.99
CA LYS A 314 -21.35 -3.89 -14.17
C LYS A 314 -19.96 -4.48 -14.05
N VAL A 315 -19.75 -5.68 -14.59
CA VAL A 315 -18.41 -6.29 -14.65
C VAL A 315 -17.51 -5.43 -15.53
N ILE A 316 -16.35 -5.06 -14.99
CA ILE A 316 -15.33 -4.25 -15.67
C ILE A 316 -14.10 -5.08 -16.04
N MET A 317 -13.81 -6.11 -15.24
CA MET A 317 -12.71 -7.04 -15.41
C MET A 317 -13.12 -8.40 -14.84
N LYS A 318 -12.79 -9.50 -15.53
CA LYS A 318 -12.97 -10.84 -14.96
C LYS A 318 -11.75 -11.17 -14.11
N THR A 319 -11.93 -11.29 -12.81
CA THR A 319 -10.85 -11.52 -11.84
C THR A 319 -11.43 -12.11 -10.56
N ASP A 320 -10.59 -12.78 -9.78
CA ASP A 320 -10.93 -13.23 -8.43
C ASP A 320 -10.79 -12.07 -7.42
N ALA A 321 -9.83 -11.17 -7.64
CA ALA A 321 -9.58 -10.02 -6.78
C ALA A 321 -8.99 -8.82 -7.54
N LEU A 322 -9.83 -7.83 -7.81
CA LEU A 322 -9.43 -6.49 -8.24
C LEU A 322 -8.76 -5.75 -7.07
N VAL A 323 -7.63 -5.11 -7.32
CA VAL A 323 -6.89 -4.28 -6.35
C VAL A 323 -7.36 -2.84 -6.35
N GLY A 324 -7.73 -2.29 -7.51
CA GLY A 324 -8.20 -0.90 -7.59
C GLY A 324 -8.41 -0.41 -9.02
N VAL A 325 -8.79 0.86 -9.11
CA VAL A 325 -8.96 1.61 -10.37
C VAL A 325 -8.39 3.02 -10.23
N ALA A 326 -7.83 3.57 -11.30
CA ALA A 326 -7.43 4.97 -11.37
C ALA A 326 -7.60 5.52 -12.78
N ALA A 327 -7.96 6.80 -12.89
CA ALA A 327 -7.88 7.54 -14.15
C ALA A 327 -6.41 7.72 -14.55
N VAL A 328 -6.10 7.49 -15.82
CA VAL A 328 -4.77 7.59 -16.42
C VAL A 328 -4.86 8.19 -17.82
N ASN A 329 -3.86 8.97 -18.20
CA ASN A 329 -3.65 9.43 -19.57
C ASN A 329 -2.50 8.64 -20.22
N GLU A 330 -2.22 8.87 -21.51
CA GLU A 330 -1.16 8.13 -22.23
C GLU A 330 0.27 8.37 -21.70
N GLN A 331 0.48 9.46 -20.97
CA GLN A 331 1.79 9.82 -20.41
C GLN A 331 1.99 9.29 -18.98
N SER A 332 0.94 8.80 -18.33
CA SER A 332 1.03 8.37 -16.94
C SER A 332 2.02 7.21 -16.74
N GLU A 333 2.66 7.18 -15.58
CA GLU A 333 3.42 6.05 -15.05
C GLU A 333 2.64 5.38 -13.91
N VAL A 334 2.78 4.06 -13.81
CA VAL A 334 2.14 3.25 -12.77
C VAL A 334 3.23 2.67 -11.87
N PHE A 335 3.00 2.80 -10.57
CA PHE A 335 3.77 2.16 -9.52
C PHE A 335 2.91 1.07 -8.90
N CYS A 336 3.26 -0.18 -9.13
CA CYS A 336 2.58 -1.33 -8.54
C CYS A 336 3.39 -1.84 -7.36
N VAL A 337 2.74 -2.10 -6.22
CA VAL A 337 3.38 -2.64 -5.03
C VAL A 337 2.79 -3.98 -4.62
N SER A 338 3.66 -4.93 -4.28
CA SER A 338 3.27 -6.24 -3.74
C SER A 338 3.20 -6.25 -2.22
N GLY A 339 2.56 -7.26 -1.65
CA GLY A 339 2.41 -7.41 -0.19
C GLY A 339 3.75 -7.53 0.54
N LEU A 340 4.76 -8.16 -0.05
CA LEU A 340 6.13 -8.22 0.49
C LEU A 340 6.97 -6.96 0.16
N GLY A 341 6.35 -5.92 -0.40
CA GLY A 341 6.97 -4.62 -0.63
C GLY A 341 7.86 -4.53 -1.85
N LYS A 342 7.63 -5.32 -2.91
CA LYS A 342 8.29 -5.07 -4.20
C LYS A 342 7.53 -3.99 -4.95
N ILE A 343 8.23 -2.99 -5.48
CA ILE A 343 7.66 -1.94 -6.33
C ILE A 343 8.18 -2.10 -7.76
N ILE A 344 7.27 -2.10 -8.73
CA ILE A 344 7.58 -1.94 -10.15
C ILE A 344 7.01 -0.62 -10.65
N ARG A 345 7.83 0.12 -11.40
CA ARG A 345 7.46 1.34 -12.12
C ARG A 345 7.47 1.05 -13.62
N PHE A 346 6.42 1.42 -14.34
CA PHE A 346 6.37 1.29 -15.81
C PHE A 346 5.44 2.34 -16.43
N ALA A 347 5.65 2.65 -17.70
CA ALA A 347 4.77 3.54 -18.44
C ALA A 347 3.41 2.89 -18.67
N VAL A 348 2.31 3.60 -18.41
CA VAL A 348 0.96 3.02 -18.56
C VAL A 348 0.65 2.60 -20.00
N ALA A 349 1.32 3.22 -20.97
CA ALA A 349 1.29 2.85 -22.39
C ALA A 349 1.60 1.37 -22.63
N GLU A 350 2.39 0.72 -21.76
CA GLU A 350 2.67 -0.72 -21.86
C GLU A 350 1.45 -1.59 -21.53
N ALA A 351 0.51 -1.09 -20.71
CA ALA A 351 -0.75 -1.76 -20.44
C ALA A 351 -1.73 -1.50 -21.60
N PRO A 352 -2.31 -2.55 -22.22
CA PRO A 352 -3.15 -2.38 -23.38
C PRO A 352 -4.49 -1.73 -23.03
N VAL A 353 -4.98 -0.86 -23.92
CA VAL A 353 -6.37 -0.43 -23.90
C VAL A 353 -7.22 -1.55 -24.49
N LYS A 354 -8.19 -2.05 -23.74
CA LYS A 354 -9.12 -3.10 -24.19
C LYS A 354 -10.57 -2.65 -24.03
N ALA A 355 -11.45 -3.14 -24.90
CA ALA A 355 -12.89 -2.94 -24.78
C ALA A 355 -13.55 -4.17 -24.15
N GLY A 356 -14.55 -3.96 -23.28
CA GLY A 356 -15.39 -5.04 -22.73
C GLY A 356 -14.79 -5.79 -21.54
N ASN A 357 -15.27 -7.03 -21.33
CA ASN A 357 -14.88 -7.88 -20.20
C ASN A 357 -13.57 -8.59 -20.48
N VAL A 358 -12.50 -8.12 -19.84
CA VAL A 358 -11.12 -8.52 -20.13
C VAL A 358 -10.47 -9.16 -18.90
N GLN A 359 -9.43 -9.98 -19.12
CA GLN A 359 -8.61 -10.58 -18.05
C GLN A 359 -7.33 -9.78 -17.73
N GLY A 360 -6.99 -8.79 -18.56
CA GLY A 360 -5.73 -8.05 -18.44
C GLY A 360 -4.52 -8.73 -19.10
N VAL A 361 -3.33 -8.22 -18.81
CA VAL A 361 -2.01 -8.78 -19.15
C VAL A 361 -1.12 -8.72 -17.92
N ASN A 362 -0.06 -9.51 -17.86
CA ASN A 362 0.89 -9.42 -16.76
C ASN A 362 1.54 -8.03 -16.71
N ILE A 363 1.31 -7.30 -15.62
CA ILE A 363 1.91 -6.00 -15.32
C ILE A 363 2.98 -6.10 -14.24
N MET A 364 2.95 -7.15 -13.41
CA MET A 364 3.94 -7.41 -12.37
C MET A 364 4.09 -8.91 -12.11
N ASP A 365 5.30 -9.45 -12.26
CA ASP A 365 5.62 -10.81 -11.85
C ASP A 365 5.73 -10.89 -10.32
N CYS A 366 4.64 -11.29 -9.67
CA CYS A 366 4.56 -11.36 -8.21
C CYS A 366 5.38 -12.50 -7.59
N ARG A 367 5.80 -13.54 -8.36
CA ARG A 367 6.61 -14.67 -7.87
C ARG A 367 6.15 -15.28 -6.53
N GLY A 368 4.87 -15.63 -6.42
CA GLY A 368 4.28 -16.21 -5.20
C GLY A 368 3.89 -15.18 -4.12
N ASP A 369 4.06 -13.90 -4.41
CA ASP A 369 3.43 -12.80 -3.69
C ASP A 369 2.12 -12.40 -4.39
N ARG A 370 1.55 -11.25 -4.00
CA ARG A 370 0.38 -10.63 -4.62
C ARG A 370 0.55 -9.12 -4.72
N LEU A 371 -0.03 -8.53 -5.75
CA LEU A 371 -0.22 -7.09 -5.83
C LEU A 371 -1.22 -6.64 -4.76
N THR A 372 -0.91 -5.58 -4.02
CA THR A 372 -1.78 -5.06 -2.94
C THR A 372 -2.24 -3.64 -3.18
N ALA A 373 -1.47 -2.81 -3.88
CA ALA A 373 -1.85 -1.46 -4.25
C ALA A 373 -1.10 -0.99 -5.50
N PHE A 374 -1.57 0.13 -6.06
CA PHE A 374 -0.81 0.87 -7.06
C PHE A 374 -1.06 2.38 -6.92
N ALA A 375 -0.14 3.16 -7.45
CA ALA A 375 -0.24 4.61 -7.60
C ALA A 375 -0.01 5.00 -9.05
N VAL A 376 -0.56 6.14 -9.44
CA VAL A 376 -0.41 6.74 -10.76
C VAL A 376 0.18 8.13 -10.59
N THR A 377 1.11 8.48 -11.47
CA THR A 377 1.61 9.84 -11.62
C THR A 377 1.75 10.15 -13.09
N THR A 378 1.79 11.43 -13.46
CA THR A 378 2.15 11.86 -14.81
C THR A 378 3.49 12.59 -14.73
N PRO A 379 4.48 12.22 -15.57
CA PRO A 379 5.73 12.97 -15.64
C PRO A 379 5.48 14.44 -15.95
N PRO A 380 6.31 15.37 -15.45
CA PRO A 380 6.27 16.75 -15.90
C PRO A 380 6.47 16.80 -17.42
N ALA A 381 5.85 17.78 -18.09
CA ALA A 381 6.12 18.02 -19.50
C ALA A 381 7.63 18.23 -19.68
N GLN A 382 8.25 17.49 -20.60
CA GLN A 382 9.65 17.70 -20.95
C GLN A 382 9.74 19.05 -21.70
N GLU A 383 10.47 20.02 -21.15
CA GLU A 383 10.77 21.30 -21.80
C GLU A 383 11.61 21.12 -23.08
#